data_AF-A0A819SP27-F1
#
_entry.id   AF-A0A819SP27-F1
#
_cell.length_a   1.000
_cell.length_b   1.000
_cell.length_c   1.000
_cell.angle_alpha   90.00
_cell.angle_beta   90.00
_cell.angle_gamma   90.00
#
_symmetry.space_group_name_H-M   'P 1'
#
loop_
_entity.id
_entity.type
_entity.pdbx_description
1 polymer ?
#
loop_
_entity_poly.entity_id
_entity_poly.type
_entity_poly.pdbx_seq_one_letter_code
_entity_poly.pdbx_strand_id
1 'polypeptide(L)'
;MNGFRNLSLKQLKEFKPIITRNLAWFNRQSNKQSFGTKLKRRLRNLLIVSVIGFGSYYGYRNYKNYKWHKELNESNESTGTKPRIVVLGTGWGAVPFLKHIDSQKYEVVCVSPRNYFLMTPLLPSVSVGTVETRTVIEAIRTLIGPRIKYVEAHCVDIDPKLKIITCNTDEKGTVSRGDDIKTIVVQSKRESGASSRIIKDSARTRPQFDMKYDILIVAIGSSTNTFNIPGVEEHAHFLKEILDARRIRSAISDAFESAMTPTQTEEERKRLLHFIVVGGGPTGVEFAAETTRS
;
A
#
# COMPACT_ATOMS: atom_id res chain seq x y z
N MET A 1 29.43 19.80 -20.29
CA MET A 1 30.36 18.84 -20.94
C MET A 1 31.56 18.67 -20.02
N ASN A 2 31.71 17.50 -19.39
CA ASN A 2 32.90 16.95 -18.69
C ASN A 2 32.49 16.00 -17.54
N GLY A 3 31.85 14.87 -17.88
CA GLY A 3 31.46 13.85 -16.89
C GLY A 3 31.38 12.41 -17.43
N PHE A 4 31.82 12.18 -18.67
CA PHE A 4 31.76 10.86 -19.34
C PHE A 4 33.14 10.17 -19.41
N ARG A 5 33.95 10.29 -18.36
CA ARG A 5 35.19 9.53 -18.22
C ARG A 5 35.19 8.85 -16.86
N ASN A 6 34.48 7.72 -16.79
CA ASN A 6 34.75 6.56 -15.93
C ASN A 6 33.52 5.64 -15.88
N LEU A 7 33.12 5.09 -17.03
CA LEU A 7 32.40 3.82 -17.04
C LEU A 7 33.42 2.70 -16.90
N SER A 8 33.35 2.01 -15.77
CA SER A 8 34.22 0.92 -15.35
C SER A 8 34.49 -0.12 -16.45
N LEU A 9 35.77 -0.31 -16.76
CA LEU A 9 36.34 -1.36 -17.62
C LEU A 9 35.95 -2.81 -17.19
N LYS A 10 35.25 -2.99 -16.06
CA LYS A 10 34.74 -4.30 -15.62
C LYS A 10 33.48 -4.74 -16.38
N GLN A 11 32.59 -3.83 -16.77
CA GLN A 11 31.34 -4.22 -17.44
C GLN A 11 31.53 -4.69 -18.89
N LEU A 12 32.57 -4.21 -19.59
CA LEU A 12 32.88 -4.65 -20.96
C LEU A 12 33.55 -6.04 -21.03
N LYS A 13 34.07 -6.58 -19.90
CA LYS A 13 34.72 -7.90 -19.86
C LYS A 13 33.72 -9.06 -19.76
N GLU A 14 32.56 -8.85 -19.12
CA GLU A 14 31.54 -9.91 -18.95
C GLU A 14 30.69 -10.15 -20.20
N PHE A 15 30.53 -9.15 -21.07
CA PHE A 15 29.72 -9.28 -22.29
C PHE A 15 30.47 -9.84 -23.51
N LYS A 16 31.81 -9.78 -23.52
CA LYS A 16 32.65 -10.33 -24.61
C LYS A 16 32.34 -11.80 -24.96
N PRO A 17 32.23 -12.75 -24.00
CA PRO A 17 32.02 -14.16 -24.33
C PRO A 17 30.59 -14.50 -24.82
N ILE A 18 29.58 -13.72 -24.43
CA ILE A 18 28.19 -13.94 -24.85
C ILE A 18 27.99 -13.44 -26.29
N ILE A 19 28.58 -12.29 -26.61
CA ILE A 19 28.53 -11.71 -27.95
C ILE A 19 29.29 -12.60 -28.96
N THR A 20 30.47 -13.12 -28.59
CA THR A 20 31.24 -14.02 -29.48
C THR A 20 30.57 -15.39 -29.69
N ARG A 21 29.92 -15.97 -28.68
CA ARG A 21 29.14 -17.22 -28.85
C ARG A 21 27.91 -17.03 -29.74
N ASN A 22 27.17 -15.93 -29.59
CA ASN A 22 25.99 -15.67 -30.40
C ASN A 22 26.35 -15.34 -31.86
N LEU A 23 27.42 -14.58 -32.11
CA LEU A 23 27.93 -14.33 -33.45
C LEU A 23 28.42 -15.61 -34.14
N ALA A 24 29.11 -16.50 -33.42
CA ALA A 24 29.59 -17.77 -33.98
C ALA A 24 28.46 -18.76 -34.29
N TRP A 25 27.44 -18.84 -33.44
CA TRP A 25 26.24 -19.65 -33.71
C TRP A 25 25.44 -19.12 -34.91
N PHE A 26 25.28 -17.80 -35.01
CA PHE A 26 24.58 -17.17 -36.13
C PHE A 26 25.32 -17.37 -37.47
N ASN A 27 26.65 -17.28 -37.46
CA ASN A 27 27.47 -17.52 -38.65
C ASN A 27 27.43 -19.00 -39.10
N ARG A 28 27.29 -19.96 -38.16
CA ARG A 28 27.08 -21.39 -38.47
C ARG A 28 25.69 -21.68 -39.05
N GLN A 29 24.64 -21.02 -38.55
CA GLN A 29 23.28 -21.15 -39.07
C GLN A 29 23.14 -20.55 -40.49
N SER A 30 23.85 -19.45 -40.78
CA SER A 30 23.82 -18.78 -42.09
C SER A 30 24.40 -19.62 -43.24
N ASN A 31 25.14 -20.71 -42.95
CA ASN A 31 25.87 -21.48 -43.96
C ASN A 31 25.12 -22.72 -44.48
N LYS A 32 23.88 -22.98 -44.02
CA LYS A 32 23.07 -24.16 -44.42
C LYS A 32 21.83 -23.87 -45.27
N GLN A 33 21.46 -22.61 -45.52
CA GLN A 33 20.35 -22.26 -46.42
C GLN A 33 20.73 -21.13 -47.38
N SER A 34 20.59 -21.39 -48.69
CA SER A 34 20.86 -20.43 -49.78
C SER A 34 19.77 -19.37 -49.83
N PHE A 35 19.83 -18.40 -48.91
CA PHE A 35 19.01 -17.20 -48.98
C PHE A 35 19.68 -16.14 -49.86
N GLY A 36 18.94 -15.62 -50.84
CA GLY A 36 19.41 -14.62 -51.80
C GLY A 36 19.98 -13.37 -51.12
N THR A 37 20.98 -12.73 -51.77
CA THR A 37 21.75 -11.59 -51.24
C THR A 37 20.87 -10.43 -50.76
N LYS A 38 19.73 -10.18 -51.41
CA LYS A 38 18.72 -9.18 -50.98
C LYS A 38 18.07 -9.52 -49.63
N LEU A 39 17.76 -10.79 -49.38
CA LEU A 39 17.13 -11.24 -48.14
C LEU A 39 18.13 -11.29 -46.98
N LYS A 40 19.38 -11.67 -47.26
CA LYS A 40 20.50 -11.55 -46.30
C LYS A 40 20.72 -10.09 -45.87
N ARG A 41 20.66 -9.14 -46.81
CA ARG A 41 20.78 -7.70 -46.50
C ARG A 41 19.60 -7.18 -45.68
N ARG A 42 18.37 -7.64 -45.95
CA ARG A 42 17.18 -7.28 -45.16
C ARG A 42 17.21 -7.85 -43.73
N LEU A 43 17.59 -9.12 -43.56
CA LEU A 43 17.74 -9.74 -42.24
C LEU A 43 18.84 -9.08 -41.40
N ARG A 44 19.97 -8.72 -42.03
CA ARG A 44 21.05 -7.97 -41.35
C ARG A 44 20.57 -6.59 -40.90
N ASN A 45 19.82 -5.87 -41.73
CA ASN A 45 19.30 -4.56 -41.38
C ASN A 45 18.24 -4.65 -40.25
N LEU A 46 17.39 -5.68 -40.26
CA LEU A 46 16.41 -5.93 -39.19
C LEU A 46 17.09 -6.25 -37.85
N LEU A 47 18.18 -7.04 -37.87
CA LEU A 47 18.97 -7.31 -36.67
C LEU A 47 19.60 -6.03 -36.10
N ILE A 48 20.17 -5.18 -36.95
CA ILE A 48 20.76 -3.90 -36.51
C ILE A 48 19.71 -3.01 -35.85
N VAL A 49 18.51 -2.89 -36.44
CA VAL A 49 17.41 -2.10 -35.85
C VAL A 49 16.95 -2.70 -34.52
N SER A 50 16.87 -4.03 -34.42
CA SER A 50 16.50 -4.70 -33.15
C SER A 50 17.53 -4.45 -32.05
N VAL A 51 18.83 -4.47 -32.37
CA VAL A 51 19.91 -4.24 -31.39
C VAL A 51 19.92 -2.78 -30.92
N ILE A 52 19.70 -1.82 -31.83
CA ILE A 52 19.59 -0.39 -31.48
C ILE A 52 18.33 -0.13 -30.65
N GLY A 53 17.20 -0.74 -31.00
CA GLY A 53 15.95 -0.66 -30.24
C GLY A 53 16.09 -1.26 -28.84
N PHE A 54 16.72 -2.42 -28.72
CA PHE A 54 16.95 -3.09 -27.44
C PHE A 54 17.95 -2.34 -26.58
N GLY A 55 19.03 -1.80 -27.17
CA GLY A 55 20.01 -0.95 -26.50
C GLY A 55 19.40 0.37 -26.02
N SER A 56 18.54 1.01 -26.84
CA SER A 56 17.78 2.19 -26.45
C SER A 56 16.77 1.88 -25.35
N TYR A 57 16.10 0.73 -25.40
CA TYR A 57 15.15 0.29 -24.37
C TYR A 57 15.83 -0.06 -23.04
N TYR A 58 16.94 -0.80 -23.08
CA TYR A 58 17.75 -1.10 -21.90
C TYR A 58 18.43 0.15 -21.34
N GLY A 59 18.94 1.02 -22.22
CA GLY A 59 19.51 2.31 -21.86
C GLY A 59 18.45 3.22 -21.24
N TYR A 60 17.23 3.25 -21.77
CA TYR A 60 16.11 3.98 -21.19
C TYR A 60 15.68 3.36 -19.85
N ARG A 61 15.58 2.04 -19.72
CA ARG A 61 15.28 1.38 -18.44
C ARG A 61 16.36 1.62 -17.39
N ASN A 62 17.64 1.55 -17.76
CA ASN A 62 18.75 1.85 -16.86
C ASN A 62 18.86 3.33 -16.54
N TYR A 63 18.60 4.24 -17.49
CA TYR A 63 18.54 5.67 -17.24
C TYR A 63 17.37 6.01 -16.33
N LYS A 64 16.20 5.40 -16.54
CA LYS A 64 15.07 5.50 -15.63
C LYS A 64 15.51 4.98 -14.27
N ASN A 65 16.04 3.75 -14.14
CA ASN A 65 16.54 3.18 -12.88
C ASN A 65 17.62 4.02 -12.20
N TYR A 66 18.53 4.63 -12.96
CA TYR A 66 19.57 5.49 -12.41
C TYR A 66 19.03 6.85 -11.97
N LYS A 67 18.13 7.46 -12.76
CA LYS A 67 17.40 8.68 -12.39
C LYS A 67 16.52 8.43 -11.16
N TRP A 68 15.87 7.26 -11.08
CA TRP A 68 15.15 6.77 -9.90
C TRP A 68 16.09 6.71 -8.68
N HIS A 69 17.25 6.05 -8.79
CA HIS A 69 18.21 5.94 -7.67
C HIS A 69 18.88 7.28 -7.29
N LYS A 70 19.08 8.19 -8.24
CA LYS A 70 19.68 9.50 -8.01
C LYS A 70 18.70 10.45 -7.30
N GLU A 71 17.44 10.51 -7.75
CA GLU A 71 16.38 11.28 -7.09
C GLU A 71 16.04 10.72 -5.69
N LEU A 72 16.17 9.40 -5.48
CA LEU A 72 16.07 8.75 -4.16
C LEU A 72 17.20 9.12 -3.19
N ASN A 73 18.43 9.33 -3.68
CA ASN A 73 19.56 9.73 -2.83
C ASN A 73 19.58 11.24 -2.57
N GLU A 74 19.21 12.07 -3.55
CA GLU A 74 19.11 13.53 -3.39
C GLU A 74 17.94 13.98 -2.48
N SER A 75 16.96 13.11 -2.23
CA SER A 75 15.84 13.36 -1.28
C SER A 75 16.01 12.68 0.09
N ASN A 76 16.96 11.76 0.22
CA ASN A 76 17.40 11.18 1.50
C ASN A 76 18.50 12.00 2.18
N GLU A 77 19.20 12.85 1.43
CA GLU A 77 19.82 14.04 2.00
C GLU A 77 18.71 15.06 2.26
N SER A 78 18.64 15.54 3.51
CA SER A 78 17.79 16.66 3.90
C SER A 78 18.16 17.89 3.07
N THR A 79 17.60 18.03 1.87
CA THR A 79 17.82 19.17 0.99
C THR A 79 16.96 20.38 1.38
N GLY A 80 16.30 20.35 2.54
CA GLY A 80 15.43 21.42 3.02
C GLY A 80 15.58 21.66 4.52
N THR A 81 15.67 22.93 4.90
CA THR A 81 15.85 23.50 6.24
C THR A 81 14.79 23.15 7.30
N LYS A 82 13.83 22.25 7.02
CA LYS A 82 12.64 22.01 7.85
C LYS A 82 12.63 20.59 8.46
N PRO A 83 12.39 20.44 9.77
CA PRO A 83 12.24 19.13 10.39
C PRO A 83 11.00 18.38 9.88
N ARG A 84 11.11 17.06 9.74
CA ARG A 84 10.07 16.16 9.25
C ARG A 84 9.22 15.57 10.38
N ILE A 85 7.92 15.76 10.29
CA ILE A 85 6.92 15.15 11.17
C ILE A 85 6.19 14.05 10.41
N VAL A 86 6.25 12.83 10.95
CA VAL A 86 5.46 11.71 10.46
C VAL A 86 4.29 11.46 11.41
N VAL A 87 3.07 11.45 10.87
CA VAL A 87 1.83 11.21 11.62
C VAL A 87 1.26 9.87 11.19
N LEU A 88 1.12 8.94 12.14
CA LEU A 88 0.50 7.63 11.91
C LEU A 88 -0.98 7.68 12.27
N GLY A 89 -1.84 7.40 11.30
CA GLY A 89 -3.29 7.33 11.47
C GLY A 89 -4.05 8.52 10.91
N THR A 90 -5.36 8.32 10.70
CA THR A 90 -6.31 9.31 10.15
C THR A 90 -7.57 9.43 11.01
N GLY A 91 -7.44 9.14 12.32
CA GLY A 91 -8.54 9.21 13.28
C GLY A 91 -8.56 10.50 14.10
N TRP A 92 -9.30 10.47 15.21
CA TRP A 92 -9.48 11.58 16.15
C TRP A 92 -8.19 12.17 16.74
N GLY A 93 -7.14 11.37 16.89
CA GLY A 93 -5.85 11.88 17.35
C GLY A 93 -5.04 12.58 16.25
N ALA A 94 -5.22 12.17 14.99
CA ALA A 94 -4.41 12.65 13.87
C ALA A 94 -5.02 13.89 13.21
N VAL A 95 -6.33 13.88 12.94
CA VAL A 95 -6.97 14.92 12.12
C VAL A 95 -6.91 16.31 12.77
N PRO A 96 -7.21 16.49 14.08
CA PRO A 96 -7.06 17.79 14.72
C PRO A 96 -5.62 18.31 14.68
N PHE A 97 -4.63 17.43 14.87
CA PHE A 97 -3.21 17.79 14.75
C PHE A 97 -2.87 18.26 13.32
N LEU A 98 -3.26 17.47 12.31
CA LEU A 98 -2.99 17.76 10.91
C LEU A 98 -3.67 19.06 10.43
N LYS A 99 -4.80 19.44 11.02
CA LYS A 99 -5.49 20.71 10.70
C LYS A 99 -4.78 21.95 11.25
N HIS A 100 -4.10 21.84 12.38
CA HIS A 100 -3.51 22.98 13.08
C HIS A 100 -1.97 23.08 12.95
N ILE A 101 -1.33 22.03 12.41
CA ILE A 101 0.12 22.03 12.23
C ILE A 101 0.56 23.03 11.15
N ASP A 102 1.59 23.80 11.47
CA ASP A 102 2.18 24.76 10.55
C ASP A 102 3.09 24.07 9.52
N SER A 103 2.49 23.72 8.38
CA SER A 103 3.20 23.18 7.20
C SER A 103 4.28 24.11 6.60
N GLN A 104 4.37 25.36 7.04
CA GLN A 104 5.49 26.24 6.65
C GLN A 104 6.74 25.96 7.47
N LYS A 105 6.62 25.45 8.70
CA LYS A 105 7.75 25.15 9.59
C LYS A 105 8.23 23.71 9.47
N TYR A 106 7.33 22.79 9.15
CA TYR A 106 7.58 21.35 9.15
C TYR A 106 7.24 20.72 7.80
N GLU A 107 8.03 19.72 7.40
CA GLU A 107 7.59 18.78 6.37
C GLU A 107 6.70 17.73 7.03
N VAL A 108 5.39 17.75 6.75
CA VAL A 108 4.43 16.84 7.39
C VAL A 108 4.01 15.73 6.43
N VAL A 109 4.14 14.48 6.88
CA VAL A 109 3.71 13.28 6.15
C VAL A 109 2.71 12.50 7.02
N CYS A 110 1.51 12.28 6.51
CA CYS A 110 0.48 11.45 7.12
C CYS A 110 0.49 10.06 6.48
N VAL A 111 0.59 9.01 7.29
CA VAL A 111 0.57 7.61 6.88
C VAL A 111 -0.59 6.90 7.53
N SER A 112 -1.48 6.33 6.72
CA SER A 112 -2.58 5.50 7.22
C SER A 112 -3.03 4.54 6.12
N PRO A 113 -3.48 3.32 6.44
CA PRO A 113 -4.12 2.47 5.45
C PRO A 113 -5.51 2.99 5.04
N ARG A 114 -6.05 3.98 5.78
CA ARG A 114 -7.39 4.52 5.59
C ARG A 114 -7.34 5.96 5.11
N ASN A 115 -7.83 6.20 3.89
CA ASN A 115 -7.81 7.49 3.21
C ASN A 115 -8.98 8.44 3.56
N TYR A 116 -9.71 8.14 4.64
CA TYR A 116 -10.78 8.97 5.17
C TYR A 116 -10.72 9.04 6.70
N PHE A 117 -11.24 10.14 7.23
CA PHE A 117 -11.63 10.27 8.63
C PHE A 117 -13.00 9.65 8.84
N LEU A 118 -13.21 9.02 10.00
CA LEU A 118 -14.47 8.38 10.38
C LEU A 118 -15.01 9.01 11.66
N MET A 119 -16.24 9.53 11.60
CA MET A 119 -17.01 10.00 12.74
C MET A 119 -17.56 8.79 13.52
N THR A 120 -16.69 8.17 14.34
CA THR A 120 -17.01 6.94 15.08
C THR A 120 -18.26 7.03 15.97
N PRO A 121 -18.66 8.17 16.57
CA PRO A 121 -19.90 8.23 17.35
C PRO A 121 -21.18 7.98 16.54
N LEU A 122 -21.15 8.15 15.21
CA LEU A 122 -22.33 7.91 14.35
C LEU A 122 -22.34 6.52 13.72
N LEU A 123 -21.36 5.67 14.04
CA LEU A 123 -21.24 4.34 13.45
C LEU A 123 -22.40 3.39 13.82
N PRO A 124 -22.98 3.43 15.05
CA PRO A 124 -24.20 2.68 15.37
C PRO A 124 -25.36 2.99 14.42
N SER A 125 -25.65 4.26 14.17
CA SER A 125 -26.72 4.67 13.25
C SER A 125 -26.46 4.25 11.80
N VAL A 126 -25.19 4.13 11.38
CA VAL A 126 -24.83 3.60 10.06
C VAL A 126 -25.09 2.10 9.94
N SER A 127 -24.87 1.36 11.02
CA SER A 127 -25.03 -0.11 11.02
C SER A 127 -26.47 -0.58 10.88
N VAL A 128 -27.45 0.24 11.27
CA VAL A 128 -28.89 -0.04 11.05
C VAL A 128 -29.45 0.72 9.84
N GLY A 129 -28.68 1.64 9.25
CA GLY A 129 -29.08 2.40 8.06
C GLY A 129 -29.86 3.70 8.35
N THR A 130 -30.00 4.11 9.61
CA THR A 130 -30.54 5.42 10.02
C THR A 130 -29.72 6.56 9.39
N VAL A 131 -28.41 6.38 9.29
CA VAL A 131 -27.46 7.35 8.72
C VAL A 131 -26.68 6.71 7.57
N GLU A 132 -26.53 7.42 6.45
CA GLU A 132 -25.72 6.92 5.34
C GLU A 132 -24.23 7.05 5.64
N THR A 133 -23.45 6.01 5.31
CA THR A 133 -21.98 5.98 5.45
C THR A 133 -21.29 7.24 4.94
N ARG A 134 -21.75 7.82 3.83
CA ARG A 134 -21.13 9.00 3.22
C ARG A 134 -21.17 10.24 4.11
N THR A 135 -22.12 10.32 5.03
CA THR A 135 -22.30 11.46 5.93
C THR A 135 -21.39 11.40 7.15
N VAL A 136 -20.82 10.23 7.46
CA VAL A 136 -19.95 10.02 8.63
C VAL A 136 -18.48 9.92 8.27
N ILE A 137 -18.14 10.08 6.98
CA ILE A 137 -16.77 10.05 6.49
C ILE A 137 -16.37 11.35 5.84
N GLU A 138 -15.09 11.68 5.94
CA GLU A 138 -14.50 12.80 5.23
C GLU A 138 -13.17 12.39 4.60
N ALA A 139 -12.98 12.69 3.31
CA ALA A 139 -11.76 12.33 2.61
C ALA A 139 -10.55 13.06 3.22
N ILE A 140 -9.49 12.31 3.58
CA ILE A 140 -8.37 12.90 4.33
C ILE A 140 -7.68 14.02 3.55
N ARG A 141 -7.59 13.87 2.23
CA ARG A 141 -6.98 14.85 1.31
C ARG A 141 -7.75 16.18 1.33
N THR A 142 -9.07 16.14 1.48
CA THR A 142 -9.90 17.34 1.62
C THR A 142 -9.66 18.02 2.97
N LEU A 143 -9.51 17.24 4.04
CA LEU A 143 -9.34 17.78 5.40
C LEU A 143 -7.98 18.44 5.64
N ILE A 144 -6.89 17.88 5.09
CA ILE A 144 -5.52 18.32 5.38
C ILE A 144 -4.93 19.26 4.32
N GLY A 145 -5.61 19.40 3.17
CA GLY A 145 -5.19 20.25 2.06
C GLY A 145 -3.95 19.74 1.31
N PRO A 146 -3.49 20.47 0.28
CA PRO A 146 -2.42 20.03 -0.62
C PRO A 146 -1.01 20.11 -0.02
N ARG A 147 -0.85 20.81 1.13
CA ARG A 147 0.48 21.06 1.74
C ARG A 147 1.00 19.87 2.55
N ILE A 148 0.12 18.96 2.96
CA ILE A 148 0.47 17.78 3.76
C ILE A 148 0.47 16.56 2.85
N LYS A 149 1.56 15.80 2.86
CA LYS A 149 1.69 14.57 2.06
C LYS A 149 0.89 13.46 2.74
N TYR A 150 0.00 12.79 2.02
CA TYR A 150 -0.72 11.61 2.50
C TYR A 150 -0.28 10.35 1.75
N VAL A 151 0.13 9.33 2.51
CA VAL A 151 0.59 8.02 2.04
C VAL A 151 -0.36 6.94 2.56
N GLU A 152 -0.92 6.16 1.63
CA GLU A 152 -1.80 5.04 1.94
C GLU A 152 -0.97 3.77 2.20
N ALA A 153 -0.71 3.46 3.47
CA ALA A 153 0.15 2.35 3.88
C ALA A 153 -0.10 1.96 5.36
N HIS A 154 0.18 0.71 5.74
CA HIS A 154 0.22 0.31 7.16
C HIS A 154 1.64 0.46 7.71
N CYS A 155 1.79 1.09 8.87
CA CYS A 155 3.02 1.03 9.64
C CYS A 155 3.11 -0.32 10.36
N VAL A 156 4.19 -1.07 10.15
CA VAL A 156 4.40 -2.40 10.72
C VAL A 156 5.50 -2.45 11.77
N ASP A 157 6.45 -1.53 11.71
CA ASP A 157 7.56 -1.46 12.68
C ASP A 157 8.05 -0.02 12.86
N ILE A 158 8.57 0.28 14.05
CA ILE A 158 9.09 1.59 14.42
C ILE A 158 10.44 1.38 15.11
N ASP A 159 11.50 1.90 14.49
CA ASP A 159 12.84 1.94 15.09
C ASP A 159 13.08 3.33 15.72
N PRO A 160 12.98 3.47 17.05
CA PRO A 160 13.18 4.74 17.73
C PRO A 160 14.65 5.19 17.78
N LYS A 161 15.61 4.26 17.61
CA LYS A 161 17.04 4.58 17.64
C LYS A 161 17.49 5.16 16.30
N LEU A 162 17.07 4.53 15.21
CA LEU A 162 17.36 4.99 13.85
C LEU A 162 16.38 6.07 13.37
N LYS A 163 15.31 6.33 14.13
CA LYS A 163 14.20 7.22 13.78
C LYS A 163 13.61 6.90 12.40
N ILE A 164 13.31 5.62 12.21
CA ILE A 164 12.75 5.08 10.97
C ILE A 164 11.45 4.37 11.30
N ILE A 165 10.43 4.57 10.48
CA ILE A 165 9.27 3.69 10.44
C ILE A 165 9.32 2.81 9.22
N THR A 166 8.73 1.62 9.33
CA THR A 166 8.62 0.66 8.25
C THR A 166 7.15 0.48 7.92
N CYS A 167 6.82 0.59 6.64
CA CYS A 167 5.45 0.55 6.15
C CYS A 167 5.25 -0.46 5.03
N ASN A 168 4.07 -1.06 4.95
CA ASN A 168 3.64 -1.89 3.82
C ASN A 168 2.54 -1.18 3.01
N THR A 169 2.52 -1.40 1.70
CA THR A 169 1.42 -0.95 0.83
C THR A 169 0.55 -2.14 0.44
N ASP A 170 -0.73 -1.91 0.15
CA ASP A 170 -1.59 -2.95 -0.41
C ASP A 170 -1.15 -3.39 -1.83
N GLU A 171 -1.41 -4.66 -2.16
CA GLU A 171 -0.93 -5.37 -3.36
C GLU A 171 -1.26 -4.68 -4.70
N LYS A 172 -2.22 -3.75 -4.72
CA LYS A 172 -2.62 -3.02 -5.93
C LYS A 172 -1.67 -1.90 -6.33
N GLY A 173 -0.67 -1.56 -5.51
CA GLY A 173 0.32 -0.53 -5.86
C GLY A 173 -0.30 0.84 -6.18
N THR A 174 -1.57 1.06 -5.85
CA THR A 174 -2.27 2.33 -5.98
C THR A 174 -1.89 3.22 -4.82
N VAL A 175 -0.60 3.52 -4.76
CA VAL A 175 -0.09 4.76 -4.22
C VAL A 175 -0.85 5.86 -4.96
N SER A 176 -1.75 6.53 -4.25
CA SER A 176 -2.57 7.62 -4.77
C SER A 176 -1.78 8.52 -5.71
N ARG A 177 -2.42 8.91 -6.82
CA ARG A 177 -1.91 9.84 -7.83
C ARG A 177 -1.39 11.12 -7.17
N GLY A 178 -0.09 11.17 -7.04
CA GLY A 178 0.73 12.27 -6.60
C GLY A 178 2.15 11.83 -6.90
N ASP A 179 2.86 12.60 -7.71
CA ASP A 179 4.24 12.31 -8.11
C ASP A 179 5.24 12.34 -6.91
N ASP A 180 4.73 12.44 -5.67
CA ASP A 180 5.45 12.73 -4.43
C ASP A 180 5.70 11.53 -3.50
N ILE A 181 5.07 10.36 -3.74
CA ILE A 181 5.20 9.20 -2.83
C ILE A 181 6.42 8.31 -3.17
N LYS A 182 6.96 8.41 -4.39
CA LYS A 182 8.19 7.69 -4.79
C LYS A 182 9.42 8.13 -3.99
N THR A 183 9.34 9.30 -3.37
CA THR A 183 10.35 9.97 -2.55
C THR A 183 10.42 9.45 -1.11
N ILE A 184 9.50 8.56 -0.72
CA ILE A 184 9.26 8.19 0.69
C ILE A 184 9.81 6.79 1.02
N VAL A 185 10.28 6.04 0.01
CA VAL A 185 10.69 4.65 0.15
C VAL A 185 12.20 4.51 0.34
N VAL A 186 12.65 4.37 1.58
CA VAL A 186 13.98 3.83 1.89
C VAL A 186 13.89 2.31 1.73
N GLN A 187 14.56 1.76 0.71
CA GLN A 187 14.84 0.33 0.69
C GLN A 187 15.99 0.09 1.67
N SER A 188 15.71 -0.34 2.92
CA SER A 188 16.81 -0.81 3.76
C SER A 188 17.35 -2.13 3.20
N LYS A 189 18.57 -2.06 2.64
CA LYS A 189 19.46 -3.21 2.69
C LYS A 189 19.92 -3.35 4.14
N ARG A 190 19.18 -4.09 4.98
CA ARG A 190 19.77 -4.65 6.20
C ARG A 190 20.69 -5.78 5.77
N GLU A 191 21.99 -5.47 5.67
CA GLU A 191 23.05 -6.47 5.66
C GLU A 191 23.17 -7.06 7.08
N SER A 192 22.45 -8.14 7.34
CA SER A 192 22.82 -9.08 8.39
C SER A 192 23.25 -10.37 7.73
N GLY A 193 24.53 -10.71 7.91
CA GLY A 193 25.14 -11.94 7.44
C GLY A 193 24.52 -13.17 8.10
N ALA A 194 23.40 -13.64 7.56
CA ALA A 194 22.91 -14.99 7.70
C ALA A 194 22.16 -15.31 6.42
N SER A 195 22.63 -16.32 5.70
CA SER A 195 22.16 -16.78 4.39
C SER A 195 20.72 -16.41 4.08
N SER A 196 20.54 -15.63 3.03
CA SER A 196 19.30 -15.55 2.25
C SER A 196 18.98 -16.94 1.70
N ARG A 197 18.45 -17.82 2.56
CA ARG A 197 17.52 -18.84 2.09
C ARG A 197 16.28 -18.06 1.71
N ILE A 198 16.06 -17.97 0.41
CA ILE A 198 14.75 -17.71 -0.15
C ILE A 198 13.85 -18.80 0.43
N ILE A 199 13.16 -18.50 1.53
CA ILE A 199 11.96 -19.25 1.89
C ILE A 199 10.96 -18.86 0.81
N LYS A 200 10.89 -19.69 -0.24
CA LYS A 200 9.75 -19.72 -1.14
C LYS A 200 8.58 -20.31 -0.35
N ASP A 201 8.08 -19.58 0.63
CA ASP A 201 6.74 -19.85 1.12
C ASP A 201 5.77 -19.16 0.19
N SER A 202 4.80 -19.94 -0.25
CA SER A 202 3.77 -19.55 -1.20
C SER A 202 2.77 -18.62 -0.49
N ALA A 203 3.17 -17.38 -0.21
CA ALA A 203 2.30 -16.35 0.36
C ALA A 203 2.79 -14.96 -0.08
N ARG A 204 1.87 -14.14 -0.61
CA ARG A 204 2.13 -12.84 -1.24
C ARG A 204 2.89 -11.88 -0.30
N THR A 205 4.14 -11.56 -0.60
CA THR A 205 4.92 -10.56 0.15
C THR A 205 4.54 -9.16 -0.32
N ARG A 206 3.87 -8.38 0.54
CA ARG A 206 3.48 -7.00 0.23
C ARG A 206 4.72 -6.10 0.05
N PRO A 207 4.71 -5.12 -0.88
CA PRO A 207 5.82 -4.17 -1.01
C PRO A 207 5.99 -3.38 0.30
N GLN A 208 7.22 -3.31 0.78
CA GLN A 208 7.59 -2.64 2.03
C GLN A 208 8.56 -1.50 1.75
N PHE A 209 8.49 -0.45 2.58
CA PHE A 209 9.37 0.69 2.50
C PHE A 209 9.63 1.30 3.88
N ASP A 210 10.79 1.92 4.03
CA ASP A 210 11.17 2.61 5.26
C ASP A 210 11.08 4.13 5.07
N MET A 211 10.75 4.87 6.13
CA MET A 211 10.69 6.34 6.12
C MET A 211 11.32 6.91 7.40
N LYS A 212 12.26 7.84 7.22
CA LYS A 212 12.86 8.59 8.33
C LYS A 212 11.92 9.67 8.87
N TYR A 213 12.01 9.95 10.16
CA TYR A 213 11.30 11.03 10.84
C TYR A 213 12.21 11.79 11.81
N ASP A 214 11.92 13.07 12.05
CA ASP A 214 12.52 13.81 13.18
C ASP A 214 11.62 13.73 14.40
N ILE A 215 10.30 13.85 14.17
CA ILE A 215 9.23 13.73 15.14
C ILE A 215 8.20 12.73 14.62
N LEU A 216 7.80 11.78 15.48
CA LEU A 216 6.77 10.79 15.19
C LEU A 216 5.55 11.04 16.06
N ILE A 217 4.38 11.17 15.42
CA ILE A 217 3.08 11.26 16.10
C ILE A 217 2.35 9.94 15.87
N VAL A 218 2.09 9.19 16.95
CA VAL A 218 1.39 7.91 16.90
C VAL A 218 -0.08 8.12 17.26
N ALA A 219 -0.96 8.10 16.26
CA ALA A 219 -2.40 8.31 16.39
C ALA A 219 -3.22 7.22 15.66
N ILE A 220 -2.73 5.98 15.73
CA ILE A 220 -3.31 4.79 15.05
C ILE A 220 -4.60 4.27 15.70
N GLY A 221 -4.94 4.74 16.91
CA GLY A 221 -6.11 4.28 17.66
C GLY A 221 -5.87 2.95 18.38
N SER A 222 -6.93 2.15 18.49
CA SER A 222 -6.93 0.84 19.14
C SER A 222 -7.65 -0.21 18.30
N SER A 223 -7.23 -1.46 18.40
CA SER A 223 -7.93 -2.61 17.83
C SER A 223 -9.05 -3.08 18.76
N THR A 224 -9.96 -3.88 18.22
CA THR A 224 -10.92 -4.63 19.03
C THR A 224 -10.19 -5.62 19.92
N ASN A 225 -10.66 -5.79 21.15
CA ASN A 225 -10.16 -6.78 22.09
C ASN A 225 -11.26 -7.83 22.33
N THR A 226 -10.98 -9.08 22.00
CA THR A 226 -11.90 -10.21 22.21
C THR A 226 -11.72 -10.87 23.57
N PHE A 227 -10.75 -10.41 24.37
CA PHE A 227 -10.35 -11.02 25.64
C PHE A 227 -10.01 -12.50 25.51
N ASN A 228 -9.64 -12.93 24.30
CA ASN A 228 -9.34 -14.32 23.97
C ASN A 228 -10.52 -15.28 24.25
N ILE A 229 -11.76 -14.77 24.19
CA ILE A 229 -12.97 -15.58 24.34
C ILE A 229 -13.17 -16.38 23.04
N PRO A 230 -13.18 -17.73 23.10
CA PRO A 230 -13.32 -18.56 21.90
C PRO A 230 -14.64 -18.29 21.17
N GLY A 231 -14.61 -18.24 19.84
CA GLY A 231 -15.80 -18.05 19.01
C GLY A 231 -16.17 -16.59 18.74
N VAL A 232 -15.57 -15.62 19.46
CA VAL A 232 -15.92 -14.20 19.26
C VAL A 232 -15.41 -13.67 17.93
N GLU A 233 -14.19 -14.01 17.51
CA GLU A 233 -13.64 -13.54 16.23
C GLU A 233 -14.35 -14.19 15.03
N GLU A 234 -14.83 -15.43 15.21
CA GLU A 234 -15.46 -16.23 14.17
C GLU A 234 -16.95 -15.93 14.01
N HIS A 235 -17.67 -15.62 15.10
CA HIS A 235 -19.13 -15.51 15.11
C HIS A 235 -19.66 -14.13 15.44
N ALA A 236 -18.88 -13.25 16.08
CA ALA A 236 -19.37 -11.92 16.44
C ALA A 236 -19.09 -10.89 15.34
N HIS A 237 -20.00 -9.92 15.22
CA HIS A 237 -19.76 -8.72 14.44
C HIS A 237 -19.23 -7.60 15.35
N PHE A 238 -18.08 -7.03 14.99
CA PHE A 238 -17.57 -5.84 15.65
C PHE A 238 -18.22 -4.58 15.09
N LEU A 239 -18.04 -3.44 15.74
CA LEU A 239 -18.53 -2.14 15.27
C LEU A 239 -17.43 -1.09 15.46
N LYS A 240 -16.40 -1.15 14.60
CA LYS A 240 -15.23 -0.27 14.69
C LYS A 240 -14.99 0.54 13.42
N GLU A 241 -15.21 -0.08 12.27
CA GLU A 241 -15.04 0.52 10.95
C GLU A 241 -16.33 0.44 10.11
N ILE A 242 -16.35 1.16 9.00
CA ILE A 242 -17.49 1.18 8.05
C ILE A 242 -17.83 -0.21 7.53
N LEU A 243 -16.81 -1.01 7.23
CA LEU A 243 -17.02 -2.37 6.74
C LEU A 243 -17.73 -3.23 7.77
N ASP A 244 -17.50 -2.97 9.06
CA ASP A 244 -18.19 -3.70 10.12
C ASP A 244 -19.65 -3.28 10.22
N ALA A 245 -19.94 -1.97 10.19
CA ALA A 245 -21.31 -1.47 10.14
C ALA A 245 -22.09 -2.04 8.94
N ARG A 246 -21.45 -2.13 7.77
CA ARG A 246 -22.05 -2.75 6.58
C ARG A 246 -22.31 -4.25 6.77
N ARG A 247 -21.38 -4.98 7.38
CA ARG A 247 -21.55 -6.42 7.67
C ARG A 247 -22.70 -6.66 8.64
N ILE A 248 -22.82 -5.85 9.69
CA ILE A 248 -23.94 -5.91 10.64
C ILE A 248 -25.27 -5.70 9.91
N ARG A 249 -25.36 -4.64 9.08
CA ARG A 249 -26.56 -4.36 8.32
C ARG A 249 -26.97 -5.54 7.44
N SER A 250 -26.02 -6.09 6.69
CA SER A 250 -26.26 -7.27 5.86
C SER A 250 -26.72 -8.47 6.70
N ALA A 251 -26.05 -8.76 7.82
CA ALA A 251 -26.43 -9.86 8.69
C ALA A 251 -27.86 -9.72 9.26
N ILE A 252 -28.25 -8.49 9.63
CA ILE A 252 -29.62 -8.20 10.08
C ILE A 252 -30.62 -8.43 8.94
N SER A 253 -30.35 -7.89 7.74
CA SER A 253 -31.22 -8.11 6.57
C SER A 253 -31.33 -9.59 6.20
N ASP A 254 -30.21 -10.31 6.14
CA ASP A 254 -30.15 -11.74 5.83
C ASP A 254 -30.93 -12.56 6.86
N ALA A 255 -30.90 -12.18 8.14
CA ALA A 255 -31.66 -12.81 9.20
C ALA A 255 -33.18 -12.63 8.99
N PHE A 256 -33.63 -11.43 8.64
CA PHE A 256 -35.04 -11.18 8.32
C PHE A 256 -35.49 -11.94 7.07
N GLU A 257 -34.72 -11.89 5.99
CA GLU A 257 -35.03 -12.60 4.75
C GLU A 257 -35.12 -14.12 4.99
N SER A 258 -34.16 -14.68 5.73
CA SER A 258 -34.16 -16.10 6.09
C SER A 258 -35.37 -16.47 6.96
N ALA A 259 -35.71 -15.63 7.94
CA ALA A 259 -36.83 -15.84 8.85
C ALA A 259 -38.21 -15.80 8.14
N MET A 260 -38.30 -15.08 7.02
CA MET A 260 -39.49 -14.99 6.17
C MET A 260 -39.66 -16.18 5.22
N THR A 261 -38.67 -17.09 5.14
CA THR A 261 -38.77 -18.26 4.27
C THR A 261 -39.98 -19.14 4.67
N PRO A 262 -40.88 -19.51 3.74
CA PRO A 262 -42.08 -20.29 4.07
C PRO A 262 -41.80 -21.66 4.70
N THR A 263 -40.62 -22.24 4.45
CA THR A 263 -40.19 -23.54 4.99
C THR A 263 -39.59 -23.46 6.39
N GLN A 264 -39.53 -22.28 7.01
CA GLN A 264 -38.86 -22.07 8.27
C GLN A 264 -39.71 -22.53 9.48
N THR A 265 -39.10 -23.25 10.42
CA THR A 265 -39.75 -23.62 11.68
C THR A 265 -39.86 -22.42 12.62
N GLU A 266 -40.80 -22.47 13.57
CA GLU A 266 -40.97 -21.40 14.57
C GLU A 266 -39.73 -21.24 15.47
N GLU A 267 -39.09 -22.34 15.84
CA GLU A 267 -37.87 -22.34 16.66
C GLU A 267 -36.73 -21.61 15.94
N GLU A 268 -36.56 -21.90 14.66
CA GLU A 268 -35.48 -21.31 13.87
C GLU A 268 -35.78 -19.85 13.54
N ARG A 269 -37.05 -19.48 13.33
CA ARG A 269 -37.46 -18.09 13.22
C ARG A 269 -37.12 -17.29 14.47
N LYS A 270 -37.40 -17.83 15.66
CA LYS A 270 -37.01 -17.20 16.93
C LYS A 270 -35.50 -17.07 17.07
N ARG A 271 -34.73 -18.09 16.64
CA ARG A 271 -33.25 -18.05 16.66
C ARG A 271 -32.71 -16.96 15.74
N LEU A 272 -33.19 -16.87 14.51
CA LEU A 272 -32.75 -15.89 13.50
C LEU A 272 -33.04 -14.45 13.95
N LEU A 273 -34.17 -14.23 14.62
CA LEU A 273 -34.59 -12.90 15.09
C LEU A 273 -34.10 -12.56 16.50
N HIS A 274 -33.18 -13.35 17.06
CA HIS A 274 -32.61 -13.12 18.38
C HIS A 274 -31.22 -12.47 18.27
N PHE A 275 -31.16 -11.16 18.54
CA PHE A 275 -29.93 -10.39 18.49
C PHE A 275 -29.33 -10.20 19.88
N ILE A 276 -28.01 -10.36 20.00
CA ILE A 276 -27.26 -10.18 21.25
C ILE A 276 -26.27 -9.05 21.07
N VAL A 277 -26.33 -8.05 21.95
CA VAL A 277 -25.37 -6.94 22.01
C VAL A 277 -24.48 -7.12 23.23
N VAL A 278 -23.17 -7.25 23.00
CA VAL A 278 -22.18 -7.45 24.07
C VAL A 278 -21.46 -6.13 24.35
N GLY A 279 -21.70 -5.59 25.54
CA GLY A 279 -21.03 -4.37 26.05
C GLY A 279 -22.01 -3.22 26.33
N GLY A 280 -22.07 -2.78 27.58
CA GLY A 280 -22.94 -1.68 28.03
C GLY A 280 -22.31 -0.28 27.92
N GLY A 281 -21.26 -0.12 27.13
CA GLY A 281 -20.68 1.20 26.85
C GLY A 281 -21.55 2.02 25.88
N PRO A 282 -21.22 3.30 25.64
CA PRO A 282 -22.01 4.17 24.76
C PRO A 282 -22.33 3.54 23.40
N THR A 283 -21.32 2.94 22.75
CA THR A 283 -21.48 2.28 21.45
C THR A 283 -22.49 1.13 21.48
N GLY A 284 -22.47 0.30 22.53
CA GLY A 284 -23.39 -0.85 22.62
C GLY A 284 -24.81 -0.41 22.98
N VAL A 285 -24.94 0.58 23.86
CA VAL A 285 -26.25 1.16 24.22
C VAL A 285 -26.89 1.86 23.03
N GLU A 286 -26.13 2.69 22.29
CA GLU A 286 -26.61 3.35 21.08
C GLU A 286 -26.99 2.35 20.01
N PHE A 287 -26.17 1.32 19.77
CA PHE A 287 -26.48 0.28 18.79
C PHE A 287 -27.78 -0.47 19.14
N ALA A 288 -27.94 -0.91 20.39
CA ALA A 288 -29.16 -1.59 20.83
C ALA A 288 -30.41 -0.69 20.68
N ALA A 289 -30.28 0.59 21.00
CA ALA A 289 -31.36 1.56 20.85
C ALA A 289 -31.73 1.80 19.38
N GLU A 290 -30.73 1.90 18.50
CA GLU A 290 -30.90 2.05 17.05
C GLU A 290 -31.60 0.82 16.44
N THR A 291 -31.20 -0.40 16.81
CA THR A 291 -31.82 -1.65 16.32
C THR A 291 -33.28 -1.81 16.77
N THR A 292 -33.66 -1.22 17.92
CA THR A 292 -35.04 -1.26 18.39
C THR A 292 -35.94 -0.26 17.64
N ARG A 293 -35.36 0.75 16.99
CA ARG A 293 -36.10 1.78 16.24
C ARG A 293 -36.33 1.41 14.78
N SER A 294 -35.45 0.60 14.20
CA SER A 294 -35.48 0.16 12.80
C SER A 294 -36.40 -1.03 12.58
#